data_AF-A0A318VJV4-F1
#
_entry.id   AF-A0A318VJV4-F1
#
_cell.length_a   1.000
_cell.length_b   1.000
_cell.length_c   1.000
_cell.angle_alpha   90.00
_cell.angle_beta   90.00
_cell.angle_gamma   90.00
#
_symmetry.space_group_name_H-M   'P 1'
#
loop_
_entity.id
_entity.type
_entity.pdbx_description
1 polymer ?
#
loop_
_entity_poly.entity_id
_entity_poly.type
_entity_poly.pdbx_seq_one_letter_code
_entity_poly.pdbx_strand_id
1 'polypeptide(L)'
;DHGIEHRLIRPKRPQTNGMVERFNGRIADLLRTRRFGSGEHLKDTLQDYQRLYNHQIGQKALGHRTPVETLKAWQQERPDLFRKHVYKQPGPDT
;
A
#
# COMPACT_ATOMS: atom_id res chain seq x y z
N ASP A 1 -12.28 -22.28 3.97
CA ASP A 1 -11.85 -21.28 2.97
C ASP A 1 -12.43 -19.90 3.23
N HIS A 2 -11.62 -18.86 3.11
CA HIS A 2 -11.98 -17.47 3.45
C HIS A 2 -12.96 -16.79 2.47
N GLY A 3 -13.54 -17.52 1.52
CA GLY A 3 -14.44 -16.97 0.49
C GLY A 3 -13.75 -16.01 -0.49
N ILE A 4 -12.44 -16.17 -0.70
CA ILE A 4 -11.65 -15.31 -1.58
C ILE A 4 -11.74 -15.83 -3.01
N GLU A 5 -12.25 -15.00 -3.92
CA GLU A 5 -12.25 -15.29 -5.36
C GLU A 5 -10.90 -14.91 -5.98
N HIS A 6 -10.24 -15.85 -6.64
CA HIS A 6 -8.96 -15.61 -7.32
C HIS A 6 -9.20 -15.17 -8.76
N ARG A 7 -8.77 -13.95 -9.11
CA ARG A 7 -8.89 -13.41 -10.47
C ARG A 7 -7.52 -13.23 -11.11
N LEU A 8 -7.28 -13.96 -12.19
CA LEU A 8 -6.04 -13.84 -12.99
C LEU A 8 -6.20 -12.79 -14.08
N ILE A 9 -5.10 -12.11 -14.41
CA ILE A 9 -5.07 -11.19 -15.56
C ILE A 9 -5.11 -11.98 -16.86
N ARG A 10 -5.73 -11.38 -17.89
CA ARG A 10 -5.70 -11.95 -19.24
C ARG A 10 -4.30 -11.77 -19.84
N PRO A 11 -3.74 -12.77 -20.55
CA PRO A 11 -2.48 -12.61 -21.26
C PRO A 11 -2.50 -11.37 -22.17
N LYS A 12 -1.36 -10.66 -22.24
CA LYS A 12 -1.15 -9.48 -23.09
C LYS A 12 -2.05 -8.26 -22.76
N ARG A 13 -2.52 -8.12 -21.51
CA ARG A 13 -3.29 -6.95 -21.03
C ARG A 13 -2.61 -6.28 -19.82
N PRO A 14 -1.47 -5.60 -20.00
CA PRO A 14 -0.73 -4.99 -18.89
C PRO A 14 -1.51 -3.89 -18.16
N GLN A 15 -2.52 -3.29 -18.80
CA GLN A 15 -3.30 -2.22 -18.19
C GLN A 15 -4.07 -2.68 -16.95
N THR A 16 -4.42 -3.97 -16.83
CA THR A 16 -5.18 -4.49 -15.69
C THR A 16 -4.36 -4.59 -14.40
N ASN A 17 -3.04 -4.54 -14.49
CA ASN A 17 -2.14 -4.68 -13.33
C ASN A 17 -1.31 -3.41 -13.05
N GLY A 18 -1.51 -2.34 -13.82
CA GLY A 18 -0.63 -1.17 -13.78
C GLY A 18 -0.54 -0.47 -12.41
N MET A 19 -1.55 -0.58 -11.54
CA MET A 19 -1.48 -0.04 -10.18
C MET A 19 -0.50 -0.83 -9.29
N VAL A 20 -0.59 -2.16 -9.32
CA VAL A 20 0.30 -3.05 -8.56
C VAL A 20 1.71 -2.98 -9.12
N GLU A 21 1.85 -2.94 -10.44
CA GLU A 21 3.16 -2.79 -11.09
C GLU A 21 3.83 -1.47 -10.73
N ARG A 22 3.09 -0.35 -10.72
CA ARG A 22 3.63 0.94 -10.25
C ARG A 22 4.06 0.90 -8.79
N PHE A 23 3.28 0.25 -7.92
CA PHE A 23 3.64 0.09 -6.51
C PHE A 23 4.93 -0.74 -6.37
N ASN A 24 5.01 -1.89 -7.02
CA ASN A 24 6.19 -2.75 -7.02
C ASN A 24 7.42 -2.05 -7.62
N GLY A 25 7.22 -1.22 -8.65
CA GLY A 25 8.27 -0.39 -9.24
C GLY A 25 8.89 0.58 -8.23
N ARG A 26 8.09 1.25 -7.41
CA ARG A 26 8.61 2.15 -6.36
C ARG A 26 9.42 1.40 -5.30
N ILE A 27 8.99 0.20 -4.91
CA ILE A 27 9.76 -0.65 -4.01
C ILE A 27 11.07 -1.05 -4.70
N ALA A 28 11.05 -1.46 -5.96
CA ALA A 28 12.26 -1.81 -6.71
C ALA A 28 13.24 -0.63 -6.80
N ASP A 29 12.75 0.60 -6.96
CA ASP A 29 13.59 1.80 -6.95
C ASP A 29 14.23 2.07 -5.58
N LEU A 30 13.47 1.89 -4.49
CA LEU A 30 13.99 1.96 -3.12
C LEU A 30 15.11 0.92 -2.90
N LEU A 31 14.89 -0.31 -3.36
CA LEU A 31 15.87 -1.39 -3.24
C LEU A 31 17.12 -1.14 -4.09
N ARG A 32 16.99 -0.46 -5.24
CA ARG A 32 18.11 -0.14 -6.13
C ARG A 32 18.98 1.00 -5.59
N THR A 33 18.35 1.97 -4.93
CA THR A 33 19.02 3.21 -4.48
C THR A 33 19.66 3.11 -3.10
N ARG A 34 19.26 2.13 -2.28
CA ARG A 34 19.77 1.94 -0.91
C ARG A 34 20.61 0.68 -0.80
N ARG A 35 21.70 0.75 -0.04
CA ARG A 35 22.49 -0.42 0.37
C ARG A 35 22.04 -0.89 1.75
N PHE A 36 21.89 -2.20 1.91
CA PHE A 36 21.48 -2.82 3.16
C PHE A 36 22.65 -3.59 3.77
N GLY A 37 22.90 -3.36 5.06
CA GLY A 37 23.95 -4.07 5.81
C GLY A 37 23.51 -5.44 6.31
N SER A 38 22.20 -5.71 6.34
CA SER A 38 21.62 -6.98 6.79
C SER A 38 20.19 -7.15 6.26
N GLY A 39 19.65 -8.36 6.40
CA GLY A 39 18.23 -8.62 6.12
C GLY A 39 17.29 -7.86 7.05
N GLU A 40 17.69 -7.61 8.30
CA GLU A 40 16.87 -6.83 9.25
C GLU A 40 16.78 -5.36 8.82
N HIS A 41 17.89 -4.75 8.42
CA HIS A 41 17.88 -3.38 7.88
C HIS A 41 16.98 -3.26 6.64
N LEU A 42 16.96 -4.28 5.77
CA LEU A 42 16.03 -4.32 4.64
C LEU A 42 14.58 -4.38 5.11
N LYS A 43 14.26 -5.26 6.06
CA LYS A 43 12.92 -5.41 6.62
C LYS A 43 12.42 -4.12 7.26
N ASP A 44 13.23 -3.48 8.11
CA ASP A 44 12.87 -2.21 8.76
C ASP A 44 12.60 -1.13 7.73
N THR A 45 13.45 -1.03 6.70
CA THR A 45 13.25 -0.08 5.60
C THR A 45 11.93 -0.32 4.86
N LEU A 46 11.56 -1.57 4.61
CA LEU A 46 10.29 -1.89 3.95
C LEU A 46 9.08 -1.58 4.85
N GLN A 47 9.19 -1.80 6.17
CA GLN A 47 8.15 -1.44 7.13
C GLN A 47 7.96 0.09 7.21
N ASP A 48 9.05 0.84 7.26
CA ASP A 48 9.03 2.30 7.21
C ASP A 48 8.38 2.80 5.91
N TYR A 49 8.74 2.21 4.78
CA TYR A 49 8.14 2.55 3.49
C TYR A 49 6.64 2.26 3.46
N GLN A 50 6.21 1.07 3.94
CA GLN A 50 4.80 0.69 4.03
C GLN A 50 4.02 1.73 4.84
N ARG A 51 4.56 2.12 6.00
CA ARG A 51 3.96 3.08 6.91
C ARG A 51 3.87 4.47 6.27
N LEU A 52 4.97 4.98 5.71
CA LEU A 52 5.04 6.26 5.00
C LEU A 52 4.02 6.31 3.84
N TYR A 53 3.98 5.26 3.02
CA TYR A 53 3.04 5.15 1.91
C TYR A 53 1.58 5.19 2.36
N ASN A 54 1.22 4.43 3.40
CA ASN A 54 -0.16 4.30 3.85
C ASN A 54 -0.67 5.50 4.66
N HIS A 55 0.21 6.17 5.41
CA HIS A 55 -0.19 7.18 6.40
C HIS A 55 0.24 8.61 6.09
N GLN A 56 1.22 8.82 5.21
CA GLN A 56 1.87 10.13 5.05
C GLN A 56 1.96 10.59 3.60
N ILE A 57 2.06 9.68 2.62
CA ILE A 57 2.12 10.04 1.20
C ILE A 57 0.72 10.08 0.58
N GLY A 58 0.25 11.28 0.26
CA GLY A 58 -0.94 11.48 -0.54
C GLY A 58 -0.79 10.92 -1.97
N GLN A 59 -1.76 10.14 -2.43
CA GLN A 59 -1.74 9.58 -3.78
C GLN A 59 -2.55 10.47 -4.72
N LYS A 60 -1.97 10.84 -5.87
CA LYS A 60 -2.67 11.62 -6.92
C LYS A 60 -3.98 10.96 -7.37
N ALA A 61 -3.97 9.63 -7.50
CA ALA A 61 -5.15 8.84 -7.86
C ALA A 61 -6.27 8.89 -6.80
N LEU A 62 -5.96 9.30 -5.57
CA LEU A 62 -6.89 9.43 -4.45
C LEU A 62 -7.17 10.91 -4.12
N GLY A 63 -6.93 11.83 -5.07
CA GLY A 63 -7.12 13.26 -4.85
C GLY A 63 -6.16 13.83 -3.80
N HIS A 64 -4.90 13.38 -3.81
CA HIS A 64 -3.86 13.76 -2.84
C HIS A 64 -4.13 13.34 -1.39
N ARG A 65 -5.07 12.41 -1.16
CA ARG A 65 -5.28 11.76 0.15
C ARG A 65 -4.39 10.54 0.32
N THR A 66 -4.06 10.23 1.56
CA THR A 66 -3.34 8.99 1.90
C THR A 66 -4.29 7.78 1.78
N PRO A 67 -3.77 6.57 1.51
CA PRO A 67 -4.59 5.36 1.45
C PRO A 67 -5.47 5.16 2.69
N VAL A 68 -4.94 5.42 3.89
CA VAL A 68 -5.68 5.24 5.14
C VAL A 68 -6.78 6.28 5.32
N GLU A 69 -6.56 7.54 4.92
CA GLU A 69 -7.63 8.55 4.92
C GLU A 69 -8.76 8.18 3.98
N THR A 70 -8.44 7.70 2.78
CA THR A 70 -9.46 7.22 1.83
C THR A 70 -10.23 6.03 2.39
N LEU A 71 -9.54 5.04 2.97
CA LEU A 71 -10.19 3.89 3.59
C LEU A 71 -11.12 4.29 4.74
N LYS A 72 -10.75 5.30 5.55
CA LYS A 72 -11.61 5.82 6.61
C LYS A 72 -12.86 6.51 6.08
N ALA A 73 -12.72 7.33 5.03
CA ALA A 73 -13.86 7.96 4.38
C ALA A 73 -14.82 6.90 3.81
N TRP A 74 -14.29 5.90 3.11
CA TRP A 74 -15.09 4.78 2.59
C TRP A 74 -15.75 3.96 3.69
N GLN A 75 -15.10 3.77 4.83
CA GLN A 75 -15.72 3.07 5.95
C GLN A 75 -16.94 3.81 6.49
N GLN A 76 -16.95 5.15 6.45
CA GLN A 76 -18.10 5.97 6.85
C GLN A 76 -19.20 5.95 5.79
N GLU A 77 -18.84 6.06 4.51
CA GLU A 77 -19.78 6.12 3.39
C GLU A 77 -20.40 4.76 3.05
N ARG A 78 -19.62 3.68 3.18
CA ARG A 78 -19.93 2.32 2.73
C ARG A 78 -19.45 1.28 3.74
N PRO A 79 -20.02 1.26 4.96
CA PRO A 79 -19.58 0.36 6.03
C PRO A 79 -19.75 -1.12 5.69
N ASP A 80 -20.70 -1.44 4.79
CA ASP A 80 -21.00 -2.79 4.29
C ASP A 80 -19.80 -3.47 3.60
N LEU A 81 -18.87 -2.68 3.04
CA LEU A 81 -17.68 -3.18 2.37
C LEU A 81 -16.58 -3.63 3.33
N PHE A 82 -16.68 -3.29 4.62
CA PHE A 82 -15.61 -3.48 5.60
C PHE A 82 -15.93 -4.57 6.61
N ARG A 83 -15.11 -5.62 6.64
CA ARG A 83 -15.16 -6.64 7.70
C ARG A 83 -14.39 -6.25 8.97
N LYS A 84 -13.49 -5.25 8.89
CA LYS A 84 -12.63 -4.78 9.99
C LYS A 84 -12.52 -3.25 9.99
N HIS A 85 -12.24 -2.66 11.15
CA HIS A 85 -12.02 -1.22 11.28
C HIS A 85 -10.67 -0.76 10.71
N VAL A 86 -10.69 0.42 10.07
CA VAL A 86 -9.51 1.06 9.50
C VAL A 86 -8.81 1.88 10.59
N TYR A 87 -7.65 1.44 11.06
CA TYR A 87 -6.86 2.12 12.10
C TYR A 87 -5.74 2.99 11.51
N LYS A 88 -5.31 4.01 12.27
CA LYS A 88 -4.07 4.75 12.00
C LYS A 88 -2.93 4.06 12.77
N GLN A 89 -1.75 3.92 12.16
CA GLN A 89 -0.55 3.63 12.93
C GLN A 89 -0.08 4.93 13.61
N PRO A 90 0.26 4.92 14.91
CA PRO A 90 0.85 6.09 15.58
C PRO A 90 2.15 6.49 14.88
N GLY A 91 2.45 7.80 14.79
CA GLY A 91 3.66 8.42 14.21
C GLY A 91 4.97 7.78 14.70
N PRO A 92 6.13 7.92 14.00
CA PRO A 92 7.39 7.51 14.62
C PRO A 92 7.53 8.39 15.86
N ASP A 93 7.65 7.77 17.03
CA ASP A 93 8.04 8.52 18.22
C ASP A 93 9.40 9.15 17.89
N THR A 94 9.50 10.46 18.09
CA THR A 94 10.72 11.22 17.81
C THR A 94 11.76 10.93 18.87
#